data_AF-A0A7K0M6P6-F1
#
_entry.id   AF-A0A7K0M6P6-F1
#
_cell.length_a   1.000
_cell.length_b   1.000
_cell.length_c   1.000
_cell.angle_alpha   90.00
_cell.angle_beta   90.00
_cell.angle_gamma   90.00
#
_symmetry.space_group_name_H-M   'P 1'
#
loop_
_entity.id
_entity.type
_entity.pdbx_description
1 polymer ?
#
loop_
_entity_poly.entity_id
_entity_poly.type
_entity_poly.pdbx_seq_one_letter_code
_entity_poly.pdbx_strand_id
1 'polypeptide(L)' 'MIPQDGTEATTGHPATLRVPAEMPNNRRLGTSELQVGPIAYGCWRLAEGDSVQARGKIEAALDAGWNLIDTADIY' A
#
# COMPACT_ATOMS: atom_id res chain seq x y z
N MET A 1 8.53 51.70 4.02
CA MET A 1 8.83 50.83 2.87
C MET A 1 9.81 49.78 3.35
N ILE A 2 9.31 48.63 3.80
CA ILE A 2 10.12 47.50 4.28
C ILE A 2 10.15 46.48 3.13
N PRO A 3 11.31 46.02 2.65
CA PRO A 3 11.34 44.94 1.68
C PRO A 3 10.84 43.65 2.34
N GLN A 4 9.89 42.99 1.68
CA GLN A 4 9.34 41.70 2.10
C GLN A 4 10.32 40.60 1.67
N ASP A 5 10.89 39.88 2.64
CA ASP A 5 11.52 38.58 2.40
C ASP A 5 10.41 37.58 2.06
N GLY A 6 10.38 37.14 0.80
CA GLY A 6 9.52 36.06 0.31
C GLY A 6 10.38 34.88 -0.10
N THR A 7 10.89 34.12 0.87
CA THR A 7 11.48 32.81 0.60
C THR A 7 10.34 31.89 0.13
N GLU A 8 10.29 31.58 -1.16
CA GLU A 8 9.41 30.52 -1.66
C GLU A 8 9.81 29.20 -1.01
N ALA A 9 8.92 28.69 -0.16
CA ALA A 9 9.00 27.33 0.33
C ALA A 9 8.85 26.40 -0.87
N THR A 10 9.95 25.79 -1.30
CA THR A 10 9.93 24.61 -2.16
C THR A 10 9.15 23.52 -1.43
N THR A 11 7.88 23.36 -1.79
CA THR A 11 7.05 22.22 -1.37
C THR A 11 7.69 20.97 -1.98
N GLY A 12 8.55 20.31 -1.20
CA GLY A 12 9.10 19.02 -1.57
C GLY A 12 7.97 18.03 -1.81
N HIS A 13 7.86 17.52 -3.03
CA HIS A 13 7.05 16.35 -3.32
C HIS A 13 7.51 15.22 -2.37
N PRO A 14 6.61 14.55 -1.62
CA PRO A 14 7.05 13.39 -0.84
C PRO A 14 7.64 12.39 -1.83
N ALA A 15 8.89 11.99 -1.57
CA ALA A 15 9.57 10.98 -2.38
C ALA A 15 8.81 9.66 -2.21
N THR A 16 7.91 9.35 -3.15
CA THR A 16 7.29 8.03 -3.24
C THR A 16 8.42 7.07 -3.57
N LEU A 17 8.83 6.26 -2.59
CA LEU A 17 9.76 5.17 -2.80
C LEU A 17 9.14 4.24 -3.84
N ARG A 18 9.51 4.40 -5.11
CA ARG A 18 9.17 3.45 -6.15
C ARG A 18 10.11 2.27 -5.98
N VAL A 19 9.75 1.35 -5.09
CA VAL A 19 10.36 0.02 -5.06
C VAL A 19 10.14 -0.55 -6.48
N PRO A 20 11.19 -0.88 -7.24
CA PRO A 20 11.02 -1.58 -8.50
C PRO A 20 10.22 -2.84 -8.22
N ALA A 21 9.18 -3.11 -9.01
CA ALA A 21 8.46 -4.36 -8.94
C ALA A 21 9.39 -5.49 -9.41
N GLU A 22 10.32 -5.91 -8.56
CA GLU A 22 10.88 -7.24 -8.64
C GLU A 22 9.68 -8.17 -8.47
N MET A 23 9.47 -9.09 -9.43
CA MET A 23 8.33 -9.98 -9.36
C MET A 23 8.38 -10.67 -7.99
N PRO A 24 7.32 -10.54 -7.16
CA PRO A 24 7.32 -11.15 -5.85
C PRO A 24 7.62 -12.64 -6.07
N ASN A 25 8.47 -13.22 -5.22
CA ASN A 25 8.82 -14.63 -5.27
C ASN A 25 7.56 -15.46 -4.97
N ASN A 26 6.70 -15.59 -5.97
CA ASN A 26 5.39 -16.18 -5.87
C ASN A 26 5.55 -17.68 -5.71
N ARG A 27 4.86 -18.22 -4.71
CA ARG A 27 4.89 -19.62 -4.34
C ARG A 27 3.51 -20.22 -4.55
N ARG A 28 3.50 -21.51 -4.88
CA ARG A 28 2.25 -22.26 -4.98
C ARG A 28 1.63 -22.39 -3.61
N LEU A 29 0.34 -22.07 -3.51
CA LEU A 29 -0.39 -22.17 -2.26
C LEU A 29 -0.88 -23.61 -2.04
N GLY A 30 -0.11 -24.39 -1.27
CA GLY A 30 -0.45 -25.76 -0.92
C GLY A 30 -0.66 -26.63 -2.16
N THR A 31 -1.82 -27.30 -2.23
CA THR A 31 -2.22 -28.14 -3.37
C THR A 31 -3.02 -27.40 -4.43
N SER A 32 -3.27 -26.09 -4.28
CA SER A 32 -4.02 -25.28 -5.26
C SER A 32 -3.15 -24.85 -6.43
N GLU A 33 -3.78 -24.37 -7.51
CA GLU A 33 -3.09 -23.76 -8.66
C GLU A 33 -2.77 -22.26 -8.46
N LEU A 34 -2.98 -21.73 -7.26
CA LEU A 34 -2.74 -20.32 -6.96
C LEU A 34 -1.26 -20.04 -6.71
N GLN A 35 -0.78 -18.95 -7.30
CA GLN A 35 0.58 -18.42 -7.11
C GLN A 35 0.50 -17.13 -6.28
N VAL A 36 1.00 -17.15 -5.05
CA VAL A 36 0.88 -16.04 -4.10
C VAL A 36 2.25 -15.57 -3.60
N GLY A 37 2.38 -14.28 -3.32
CA GLY A 37 3.57 -13.72 -2.68
C GLY A 37 3.79 -14.31 -1.27
N PRO A 38 5.01 -14.18 -0.70
CA PRO A 38 5.31 -14.64 0.66
C PRO A 38 4.52 -13.93 1.77
N ILE A 39 3.92 -12.78 1.47
CA ILE A 39 3.27 -11.90 2.44
C ILE A 39 1.86 -11.59 1.93
N ALA A 40 0.89 -11.64 2.84
CA ALA A 40 -0.49 -11.22 2.62
C ALA A 40 -0.78 -9.90 3.32
N TYR A 41 -1.73 -9.13 2.79
CA TYR A 41 -2.30 -7.98 3.49
C TYR A 41 -3.51 -8.42 4.34
N GLY A 42 -3.44 -8.27 5.67
CA GLY A 42 -4.51 -8.65 6.59
C GLY A 42 -5.50 -7.51 6.89
N CYS A 43 -6.79 -7.82 6.81
CA CYS A 43 -7.86 -6.82 6.89
C CYS A 43 -8.40 -6.53 8.30
N TRP A 44 -7.92 -7.18 9.35
CA TRP A 44 -8.38 -6.98 10.74
C TRP A 44 -8.38 -5.51 11.21
N ARG A 45 -7.46 -4.68 10.68
CA ARG A 45 -7.33 -3.25 11.04
C ARG A 45 -7.98 -2.31 10.01
N LEU A 46 -8.80 -2.84 9.10
CA LEU A 46 -9.60 -2.00 8.20
C LEU A 46 -10.82 -1.40 8.91
N ALA A 47 -11.40 -2.11 9.88
CA ALA A 47 -12.56 -1.64 10.66
C ALA A 47 -12.29 -0.38 11.52
N GLU A 48 -11.02 0.01 11.72
CA GLU A 48 -10.67 1.22 12.47
C GLU A 48 -10.88 2.52 11.67
N GLY A 49 -11.09 2.43 10.35
CA GLY A 49 -11.26 3.58 9.46
C GLY A 49 -12.54 3.52 8.64
N ASP A 50 -12.71 4.51 7.75
CA ASP A 50 -13.79 4.49 6.77
C ASP A 50 -13.45 3.66 5.52
N SER A 51 -14.42 3.51 4.62
CA SER A 51 -14.25 2.74 3.38
C SER A 51 -13.23 3.35 2.41
N VAL A 52 -13.00 4.66 2.45
CA VAL A 52 -12.01 5.35 1.61
C VAL A 52 -10.60 5.04 2.11
N GLN A 53 -10.37 5.11 3.42
CA GLN A 53 -9.11 4.73 4.04
C GLN A 53 -8.83 3.24 3.85
N ALA A 54 -9.85 2.38 4.01
CA ALA A 54 -9.71 0.95 3.79
C ALA A 54 -9.31 0.62 2.35
N ARG A 55 -9.97 1.25 1.37
CA ARG A 55 -9.61 1.16 -0.05
C ARG A 55 -8.17 1.60 -0.30
N GLY A 56 -7.75 2.74 0.24
CA GLY A 56 -6.39 3.25 0.04
C GLY A 56 -5.31 2.30 0.57
N LYS A 57 -5.56 1.61 1.69
CA LYS A 57 -4.63 0.60 2.21
C LYS A 57 -4.53 -0.63 1.28
N ILE A 58 -5.65 -1.09 0.71
CA ILE A 58 -5.66 -2.20 -0.26
C ILE A 58 -4.93 -1.80 -1.55
N GLU A 59 -5.24 -0.63 -2.10
CA GLU A 59 -4.58 -0.12 -3.32
C GLU A 59 -3.06 0.00 -3.12
N ALA A 60 -2.61 0.50 -1.96
CA ALA A 60 -1.19 0.59 -1.65
C ALA A 60 -0.49 -0.79 -1.59
N ALA A 61 -1.17 -1.82 -1.07
CA ALA A 61 -0.63 -3.18 -1.07
C ALA A 61 -0.51 -3.74 -2.49
N LEU A 62 -1.51 -3.50 -3.34
CA LEU A 62 -1.49 -3.92 -4.74
C LEU A 62 -0.40 -3.19 -5.54
N ASP A 63 -0.25 -1.88 -5.34
CA ASP A 63 0.81 -1.07 -5.97
C ASP A 63 2.21 -1.53 -5.55
N ALA A 64 2.35 -2.07 -4.34
CA ALA A 64 3.57 -2.70 -3.85
C ALA A 64 3.80 -4.14 -4.40
N GLY A 65 2.92 -4.62 -5.28
CA GLY A 65 3.01 -5.93 -5.92
C GLY A 65 2.47 -7.09 -5.09
N TRP A 66 1.73 -6.82 -4.01
CA TRP A 66 1.15 -7.89 -3.20
C TRP A 66 -0.09 -8.46 -3.91
N ASN A 67 -0.30 -9.77 -3.80
CA ASN A 67 -1.38 -10.46 -4.51
C ASN A 67 -2.20 -11.43 -3.64
N LEU A 68 -2.04 -11.36 -2.31
CA LEU A 68 -2.80 -12.15 -1.35
C LEU A 68 -3.40 -11.22 -0.28
N ILE A 69 -4.72 -11.27 -0.11
CA ILE A 69 -5.48 -10.48 0.85
C ILE A 69 -6.18 -11.45 1.81
N ASP A 70 -6.00 -11.24 3.11
CA ASP A 70 -6.66 -12.01 4.18
C ASP A 70 -7.83 -11.21 4.75
N THR A 71 -9.04 -11.76 4.68
CA THR A 71 -10.27 -11.14 5.16
C THR A 71 -11.23 -12.17 5.76
N ALA A 72 -12.14 -11.72 6.62
CA ALA A 72 -13.23 -12.53 7.17
C ALA A 72 -14.43 -11.64 7.52
N ASP A 73 -15.62 -12.25 7.67
CA ASP A 73 -16.84 -11.52 8.03
C ASP A 73 -16.81 -10.86 9.41
N ILE A 74 -15.93 -11.33 10.30
CA ILE A 74 -15.79 -10.84 11.68
C ILE A 74 -14.73 -9.74 11.85
N TYR A 75 -14.04 -9.36 10.77
CA TYR A 75 -13.00 -8.32 10.79
C TYR A 75 -13.58 -6.90 10.82
#